data_AF-A0A9R0SXA8-F1
#
_entry.id   AF-A0A9R0SXA8-F1
#
_cell.length_a   1.000
_cell.length_b   1.000
_cell.length_c   1.000
_cell.angle_alpha   90.00
_cell.angle_beta   90.00
_cell.angle_gamma   90.00
#
_symmetry.space_group_name_H-M   'P 1'
#
loop_
_entity.id
_entity.type
_entity.pdbx_description
1 polymer ?
#
loop_
_entity_poly.entity_id
_entity_poly.type
_entity_poly.pdbx_seq_one_letter_code
_entity_poly.pdbx_strand_id
1 'polypeptide(L)'
;MAQDHRTIKVARDEDLRSQIGSGGFYFDLVDFDRVRAFQVPVGTTVILFMIGRVFSADVKLFLEVLNPCSPRNLNREYLLVFLKFYDPEQTQLRYIGTLFVSCSSRPLDILPKLRSVAGFCADEEIELYEEIKFEPNVMCEALDIHHTFTVNQHTIMLGSIIMFIGSRPNGAVGVTIHVDEFRGQNDLVHLQIEEAKKECNQLRHERDNAMRQVDEFQGQNDLVRLQIEEAKKECGQLKHERDSAARQVDELRDRNSQFILEFRLTCLEQATEHFKDLCKMEDTEYGCVYKGIINNTMVAIKLSKSESLFQQEISVLRQGGRHANIVTFVGMCSEASALVYEWLPKGNLEDRIVCADGTPPLSWHNRTQIIGEVCCALLFLHSHKPNASVHGDLRPCNILIGANYRSKLYNFGMSTLCLQPGSCPPNLTARLPYMDPEFLTIGDLTPLSDVYSLGVVILRLLTGMPPLAIAKKVKEAFQSDNLHLLIDKSAGDWPYTQAKQLALLGLRCVEMTREKRPDLTEVWTVVEALVRKPPAPSCPAHFICPILQEIMNDPQMASDGFTYEAEAIRRWLDGGSNRSPMTNLALPNRALIPNRALRSSIQEYLQASVALAVRSLNLNL
;
A
#
# COMPACT_ATOMS: atom_id res chain seq x y z
N MET A 1 39.86 47.36 -2.83
CA MET A 1 38.40 47.56 -2.86
C MET A 1 37.80 46.57 -1.89
N ALA A 2 37.03 47.04 -0.90
CA ALA A 2 36.45 46.20 0.14
C ALA A 2 35.47 45.18 -0.50
N GLN A 3 35.63 43.89 -0.17
CA GLN A 3 34.70 42.85 -0.60
C GLN A 3 33.75 42.54 0.55
N ASP A 4 32.46 42.77 0.33
CA ASP A 4 31.36 42.50 1.25
C ASP A 4 31.05 40.98 1.32
N HIS A 5 30.94 40.42 2.53
CA HIS A 5 30.57 39.02 2.77
C HIS A 5 29.15 38.91 3.40
N ARG A 6 28.42 37.82 3.09
CA ARG A 6 27.12 37.48 3.70
C ARG A 6 27.20 36.18 4.51
N THR A 7 26.53 36.13 5.67
CA THR A 7 26.42 34.94 6.54
C THR A 7 24.98 34.39 6.52
N ILE A 8 24.81 33.06 6.55
CA ILE A 8 23.51 32.41 6.33
C ILE A 8 23.26 31.22 7.30
N LYS A 9 22.01 30.98 7.74
CA LYS A 9 21.53 29.83 8.58
C LYS A 9 20.29 29.19 7.94
N VAL A 10 20.08 27.83 7.95
CA VAL A 10 18.84 27.06 7.54
C VAL A 10 19.05 25.46 7.43
N ALA A 11 18.12 24.53 7.02
CA ALA A 11 17.92 23.08 7.49
C ALA A 11 17.22 21.92 6.53
N ARG A 12 16.93 20.60 6.95
CA ARG A 12 16.63 19.15 6.35
C ARG A 12 16.00 18.65 4.94
N ASP A 13 16.75 17.94 4.11
CA ASP A 13 16.52 16.55 3.57
C ASP A 13 15.45 16.00 2.55
N GLU A 14 14.11 16.11 2.62
CA GLU A 14 13.24 15.12 1.89
C GLU A 14 13.11 15.24 0.34
N ASP A 15 13.45 16.37 -0.30
CA ASP A 15 13.28 16.58 -1.75
C ASP A 15 14.57 16.48 -2.60
N LEU A 16 15.72 16.22 -1.99
CA LEU A 16 17.03 16.47 -2.63
C LEU A 16 17.57 15.33 -3.51
N ARG A 17 17.15 14.08 -3.29
CA ARG A 17 17.72 12.93 -4.02
C ARG A 17 17.33 12.87 -5.50
N SER A 18 16.22 13.48 -5.91
CA SER A 18 15.74 13.42 -7.29
C SER A 18 16.24 14.55 -8.20
N GLN A 19 16.92 15.56 -7.65
CA GLN A 19 17.30 16.78 -8.40
C GLN A 19 18.81 16.90 -8.70
N ILE A 20 19.65 16.04 -8.12
CA ILE A 20 21.11 16.07 -8.36
C ILE A 20 21.40 15.69 -9.82
N GLY A 21 21.98 16.63 -10.59
CA GLY A 21 22.49 16.39 -11.95
C GLY A 21 21.49 16.62 -13.10
N SER A 22 20.22 16.93 -12.81
CA SER A 22 19.23 17.29 -13.84
C SER A 22 19.09 18.81 -13.98
N GLY A 23 19.19 19.36 -15.20
CA GLY A 23 18.77 20.74 -15.48
C GLY A 23 19.80 21.86 -15.21
N GLY A 24 21.08 21.54 -14.98
CA GLY A 24 22.12 22.54 -14.69
C GLY A 24 22.21 22.94 -13.22
N PHE A 25 21.56 22.19 -12.34
CA PHE A 25 21.62 22.34 -10.88
C PHE A 25 22.67 21.40 -10.29
N TYR A 26 23.59 21.95 -9.49
CA TYR A 26 24.61 21.23 -8.75
C TYR A 26 24.48 21.56 -7.26
N PHE A 27 24.54 20.54 -6.41
CA PHE A 27 24.38 20.66 -4.96
C PHE A 27 25.66 20.21 -4.25
N ASP A 28 26.15 21.01 -3.31
CA ASP A 28 27.25 20.64 -2.40
C ASP A 28 26.75 20.50 -0.95
N LEU A 29 27.35 19.57 -0.20
CA LEU A 29 27.04 19.25 1.19
C LEU A 29 28.03 19.96 2.11
N VAL A 30 27.54 20.80 3.01
CA VAL A 30 28.36 21.48 4.03
C VAL A 30 27.94 21.02 5.43
N ASP A 31 28.91 20.55 6.22
CA ASP A 31 28.72 20.19 7.63
C ASP A 31 28.58 21.47 8.48
N PHE A 32 27.38 21.68 9.02
CA PHE A 32 27.02 22.89 9.77
C PHE A 32 27.80 23.06 11.07
N ASP A 33 28.18 21.96 11.74
CA ASP A 33 28.84 22.03 13.04
C ASP A 33 30.33 22.41 12.91
N ARG A 34 30.91 22.21 11.72
CA ARG A 34 32.33 22.48 11.42
C ARG A 34 32.56 23.77 10.63
N VAL A 35 31.56 24.25 9.89
CA VAL A 35 31.69 25.44 9.03
C VAL A 35 30.76 26.55 9.53
N ARG A 36 31.29 27.42 10.39
CA ARG A 36 30.51 28.53 10.99
C ARG A 36 30.28 29.70 10.02
N ALA A 37 31.17 29.91 9.06
CA ALA A 37 31.08 30.89 7.98
C ALA A 37 32.08 30.55 6.87
N PHE A 38 31.77 30.89 5.62
CA PHE A 38 32.68 30.75 4.47
C PHE A 38 32.42 31.87 3.44
N GLN A 39 33.39 32.13 2.58
CA GLN A 39 33.29 33.18 1.56
C GLN A 39 32.88 32.60 0.19
N VAL A 40 32.04 33.33 -0.56
CA VAL A 40 31.54 32.94 -1.89
C VAL A 40 31.78 34.11 -2.87
N PRO A 41 32.15 33.84 -4.14
CA PRO A 41 32.33 34.89 -5.14
C PRO A 41 31.05 35.73 -5.39
N VAL A 42 31.24 37.03 -5.61
CA VAL A 42 30.15 37.97 -5.92
C VAL A 42 29.51 37.59 -7.25
N GLY A 43 28.18 37.39 -7.24
CA GLY A 43 27.40 36.92 -8.39
C GLY A 43 26.93 35.47 -8.29
N THR A 44 27.34 34.71 -7.27
CA THR A 44 26.84 33.33 -7.08
C THR A 44 25.41 33.37 -6.52
N THR A 45 24.43 32.83 -7.25
CA THR A 45 23.05 32.71 -6.74
C THR A 45 22.99 31.51 -5.81
N VAL A 46 22.66 31.74 -4.54
CA VAL A 46 22.50 30.69 -3.52
C VAL A 46 21.02 30.61 -3.15
N ILE A 47 20.39 29.46 -3.40
CA ILE A 47 19.04 29.18 -2.88
C ILE A 47 19.18 28.36 -1.59
N LEU A 48 18.37 28.73 -0.60
CA LEU A 48 18.47 28.25 0.77
C LEU A 48 17.24 27.39 1.10
N PHE A 49 17.44 26.12 1.45
CA PHE A 49 16.34 25.23 1.84
C PHE A 49 16.37 24.92 3.34
N MET A 50 15.25 25.17 4.02
CA MET A 50 15.07 24.98 5.47
C MET A 50 14.10 23.90 5.78
N ILE A 51 14.49 22.99 6.68
CA ILE A 51 13.61 21.97 7.15
C ILE A 51 13.88 21.72 8.66
N GLY A 52 12.83 21.55 9.48
CA GLY A 52 12.86 21.49 10.97
C GLY A 52 13.59 20.29 11.64
N ARG A 53 13.29 19.89 12.90
CA ARG A 53 14.01 18.81 13.64
C ARG A 53 13.24 17.48 13.70
N VAL A 54 13.93 16.33 13.59
CA VAL A 54 13.59 15.06 14.29
C VAL A 54 14.91 14.41 14.77
N PHE A 55 14.86 13.86 15.98
CA PHE A 55 15.87 13.16 16.80
C PHE A 55 17.15 12.59 16.14
N SER A 56 18.29 12.98 16.72
CA SER A 56 19.64 12.40 16.64
C SER A 56 20.14 11.91 15.27
N ALA A 57 20.50 12.83 14.39
CA ALA A 57 21.61 12.73 13.42
C ALA A 57 21.68 14.06 12.63
N ASP A 58 22.86 14.36 12.10
CA ASP A 58 23.37 15.69 11.71
C ASP A 58 22.53 16.51 10.72
N VAL A 59 22.54 17.85 10.90
CA VAL A 59 21.91 18.81 9.99
C VAL A 59 22.83 19.03 8.78
N LYS A 60 22.38 18.65 7.58
CA LYS A 60 23.10 18.86 6.32
C LYS A 60 22.57 20.10 5.59
N LEU A 61 23.46 21.04 5.26
CA LEU A 61 23.17 22.20 4.40
C LEU A 61 23.46 21.84 2.94
N PHE A 62 22.57 22.27 2.04
CA PHE A 62 22.72 22.11 0.60
C PHE A 62 22.95 23.46 -0.05
N LEU A 63 24.03 23.59 -0.81
CA LEU A 63 24.35 24.78 -1.58
C LEU A 63 23.86 24.61 -3.03
N GLU A 64 22.79 25.29 -3.42
CA GLU A 64 22.41 25.41 -4.83
C GLU A 64 23.22 26.54 -5.47
N VAL A 65 24.01 26.24 -6.50
CA VAL A 65 24.72 27.26 -7.29
C VAL A 65 23.97 27.50 -8.59
N LEU A 66 23.14 28.54 -8.62
CA LEU A 66 22.45 28.99 -9.83
C LEU A 66 23.27 30.03 -10.60
N ASN A 67 23.48 29.76 -11.88
CA ASN A 67 24.33 30.49 -12.80
C ASN A 67 23.71 31.86 -13.20
N PRO A 68 24.37 33.01 -12.97
CA PRO A 68 24.19 34.17 -13.82
C PRO A 68 25.30 34.15 -14.88
N CYS A 69 24.89 33.96 -16.13
CA CYS A 69 25.72 33.88 -17.35
C CYS A 69 26.20 32.47 -17.72
N SER A 70 25.30 31.67 -18.28
CA SER A 70 25.67 30.64 -19.27
C SER A 70 26.37 31.34 -20.45
N PRO A 71 27.66 31.08 -20.74
CA PRO A 71 28.19 31.31 -22.07
C PRO A 71 27.45 30.31 -22.96
N ARG A 72 26.47 30.80 -23.72
CA ARG A 72 25.83 29.99 -24.77
C ARG A 72 26.95 29.51 -25.70
N ASN A 73 27.14 28.18 -25.74
CA ASN A 73 28.25 27.44 -26.38
C ASN A 73 29.45 27.10 -25.46
N LEU A 74 29.21 26.32 -24.40
CA LEU A 74 30.27 25.44 -23.88
C LEU A 74 30.39 24.22 -24.80
N ASN A 75 31.34 24.28 -25.74
CA ASN A 75 31.86 23.10 -26.42
C ASN A 75 32.32 22.07 -25.37
N ARG A 76 32.37 20.78 -25.73
CA ARG A 76 32.88 19.64 -24.92
C ARG A 76 34.35 19.78 -24.44
N GLU A 77 34.94 20.96 -24.52
CA GLU A 77 36.34 21.28 -24.27
C GLU A 77 36.61 21.88 -22.88
N TYR A 78 35.58 22.17 -22.07
CA TYR A 78 35.73 22.77 -20.74
C TYR A 78 34.99 21.96 -19.65
N LEU A 79 35.63 21.83 -18.48
CA LEU A 79 35.14 21.18 -17.27
C LEU A 79 34.87 22.22 -16.18
N LEU A 80 33.77 22.04 -15.44
CA LEU A 80 33.49 22.78 -14.22
C LEU A 80 34.05 22.01 -13.02
N VAL A 81 34.92 22.66 -12.24
CA VAL A 81 35.55 22.08 -11.04
C VAL A 81 35.11 22.87 -9.81
N PHE A 82 34.80 22.14 -8.73
CA PHE A 82 34.48 22.71 -7.43
C PHE A 82 35.75 22.80 -6.58
N LEU A 83 35.96 23.94 -5.93
CA LEU A 83 37.15 24.24 -5.15
C LEU A 83 36.79 24.39 -3.67
N LYS A 84 37.52 23.68 -2.81
CA LYS A 84 37.42 23.81 -1.34
C LYS A 84 38.80 24.15 -0.77
N PHE A 85 38.88 25.22 0.02
CA PHE A 85 40.08 25.54 0.79
C PHE A 85 39.87 25.21 2.25
N TYR A 86 40.58 24.20 2.75
CA TYR A 86 40.55 23.81 4.15
C TYR A 86 41.84 24.27 4.83
N ASP A 87 41.72 25.04 5.91
CA ASP A 87 42.84 25.36 6.78
C ASP A 87 42.94 24.29 7.87
N PRO A 88 43.95 23.39 7.81
CA PRO A 88 44.11 22.32 8.78
C PRO A 88 44.53 22.83 10.17
N GLU A 89 45.17 23.99 10.27
CA GLU A 89 45.65 24.54 11.54
C GLU A 89 44.49 25.19 12.33
N GLN A 90 43.54 25.80 11.63
CA GLN A 90 42.32 26.33 12.22
C GLN A 90 41.15 25.36 12.18
N THR A 91 41.33 24.19 11.56
CA THR A 91 40.29 23.16 11.33
C THR A 91 39.03 23.71 10.65
N GLN A 92 39.18 24.73 9.80
CA GLN A 92 38.06 25.47 9.20
C GLN A 92 38.12 25.51 7.69
N LEU A 93 36.94 25.35 7.07
CA LEU A 93 36.75 25.57 5.64
C LEU A 93 36.67 27.08 5.37
N ARG A 94 37.65 27.61 4.64
CA ARG A 94 37.79 29.06 4.41
C ARG A 94 37.17 29.54 3.09
N TYR A 95 37.16 28.70 2.05
CA TYR A 95 36.67 29.08 0.73
C TYR A 95 35.93 27.92 0.04
N ILE A 96 34.82 28.26 -0.61
CA ILE A 96 34.13 27.39 -1.57
C ILE A 96 33.93 28.19 -2.85
N GLY A 97 34.29 27.62 -4.00
CA GLY A 97 34.11 28.26 -5.29
C GLY A 97 34.03 27.30 -6.45
N THR A 98 33.83 27.85 -7.64
CA THR A 98 33.77 27.09 -8.89
C THR A 98 34.71 27.68 -9.93
N LEU A 99 35.36 26.84 -10.71
CA LEU A 99 36.25 27.27 -11.79
C LEU A 99 36.01 26.44 -13.06
N PHE A 100 35.86 27.12 -14.20
CA PHE A 100 35.90 26.47 -15.50
C PHE A 100 37.35 26.30 -15.95
N VAL A 101 37.74 25.07 -16.27
CA VAL A 101 39.07 24.70 -16.77
C VAL A 101 38.94 24.04 -18.13
N SER A 102 39.91 24.25 -19.02
CA SER A 102 39.93 23.49 -20.29
C SER A 102 40.30 22.04 -20.01
N CYS A 103 39.65 21.07 -20.67
CA CYS A 103 39.99 19.65 -20.61
C CYS A 103 41.47 19.38 -21.01
N SER A 104 42.08 20.29 -21.77
CA SER A 104 43.49 20.22 -22.20
C SER A 104 44.46 20.95 -21.29
N SER A 105 43.98 21.66 -20.26
CA SER A 105 44.84 22.36 -19.29
C SER A 105 45.33 21.43 -18.18
N ARG A 106 46.39 21.82 -17.47
CA ARG A 106 46.96 21.10 -16.33
C ARG A 106 46.57 21.79 -15.01
N PRO A 107 46.51 21.08 -13.87
CA PRO A 107 46.27 21.70 -12.57
C PRO A 107 47.31 22.77 -12.20
N LEU A 108 48.54 22.68 -12.68
CA LEU A 108 49.54 23.75 -12.54
C LEU A 108 49.04 25.10 -13.07
N ASP A 109 48.26 25.08 -14.16
CA ASP A 109 47.81 26.29 -14.85
C ASP A 109 46.75 27.08 -14.04
N ILE A 110 46.15 26.48 -13.01
CA ILE A 110 45.17 27.12 -12.12
C ILE A 110 45.75 27.61 -10.79
N LEU A 111 46.97 27.19 -10.42
CA LEU A 111 47.62 27.56 -9.14
C LEU A 111 47.73 29.07 -8.91
N PRO A 112 48.08 29.93 -9.90
CA PRO A 112 48.16 31.37 -9.68
C PRO A 112 46.81 31.98 -9.27
N LYS A 113 45.72 31.42 -9.79
CA LYS A 113 44.36 31.87 -9.45
C LYS A 113 43.95 31.40 -8.05
N LEU A 114 44.33 30.18 -7.67
CA LEU A 114 44.11 29.65 -6.31
C LEU A 114 44.88 30.46 -5.26
N ARG A 115 46.14 30.83 -5.55
CA ARG A 115 46.94 31.73 -4.68
C ARG A 115 46.24 33.05 -4.42
N SER A 116 45.75 33.69 -5.49
CA SER A 116 45.02 34.95 -5.37
C SER A 116 43.73 34.83 -4.55
N VAL A 117 43.05 33.68 -4.60
CA VAL A 117 41.77 33.46 -3.92
C VAL A 117 41.95 33.11 -2.44
N ALA A 118 42.99 32.36 -2.10
CA ALA A 118 43.31 32.00 -0.71
C ALA A 118 44.18 33.03 0.02
N GLY A 119 44.63 34.08 -0.67
CA GLY A 119 45.46 35.13 -0.09
C GLY A 119 46.92 34.73 0.12
N PHE A 120 47.38 33.70 -0.61
CA PHE A 120 48.76 33.22 -0.57
C PHE A 120 49.69 34.13 -1.39
N CYS A 121 50.95 34.24 -0.96
CA CYS A 121 51.98 34.95 -1.74
C CYS A 121 52.29 34.19 -3.03
N ALA A 122 52.81 34.89 -4.06
CA ALA A 122 53.06 34.30 -5.38
C ALA A 122 54.00 33.07 -5.35
N ASP A 123 54.83 33.00 -4.31
CA ASP A 123 55.92 32.04 -4.13
C ASP A 123 55.53 30.91 -3.16
N GLU A 124 54.34 30.97 -2.55
CA GLU A 124 53.87 29.90 -1.67
C GLU A 124 53.42 28.68 -2.48
N GLU A 125 53.90 27.53 -2.04
CA GLU A 125 53.64 26.25 -2.68
C GLU A 125 52.28 25.72 -2.18
N ILE A 126 51.47 25.23 -3.12
CA ILE A 126 50.11 24.77 -2.88
C ILE A 126 50.03 23.32 -3.29
N GLU A 127 49.51 22.50 -2.38
CA GLU A 127 49.21 21.10 -2.63
C GLU A 127 47.74 20.96 -3.04
N LEU A 128 47.45 20.11 -4.04
CA LEU A 128 46.10 19.83 -4.54
C LEU A 128 45.72 18.38 -4.25
N TYR A 129 44.46 18.18 -3.88
CA TYR A 129 43.91 16.90 -3.46
C TYR A 129 42.53 16.69 -4.07
N GLU A 130 42.19 15.46 -4.47
CA GLU A 130 40.83 15.09 -4.89
C GLU A 130 40.05 14.46 -3.74
N GLU A 131 38.80 14.89 -3.52
CA GLU A 131 37.93 14.38 -2.46
C GLU A 131 37.16 13.13 -2.93
N ILE A 132 37.48 11.95 -2.35
CA ILE A 132 36.94 10.66 -2.83
C ILE A 132 35.76 10.14 -1.98
N LYS A 133 35.57 10.59 -0.72
CA LYS A 133 34.37 10.30 0.11
C LYS A 133 34.29 11.16 1.39
N PHE A 134 33.07 11.50 1.80
CA PHE A 134 32.80 12.29 3.02
C PHE A 134 32.92 11.44 4.30
N GLU A 135 34.11 11.42 4.87
CA GLU A 135 34.38 11.02 6.26
C GLU A 135 35.59 11.85 6.76
N PRO A 136 35.58 12.40 7.98
CA PRO A 136 36.65 13.29 8.47
C PRO A 136 38.06 12.70 8.53
N ASN A 137 38.19 11.39 8.31
CA ASN A 137 39.45 10.65 8.35
C ASN A 137 39.69 9.84 7.06
N VAL A 138 39.01 10.14 5.95
CA VAL A 138 39.12 9.36 4.71
C VAL A 138 40.02 10.04 3.67
N MET A 139 41.10 9.32 3.39
CA MET A 139 42.01 9.34 2.24
C MET A 139 41.68 10.36 1.13
N CYS A 140 42.40 11.49 1.12
CA CYS A 140 42.57 12.32 -0.07
C CYS A 140 43.62 11.68 -0.99
N GLU A 141 43.40 11.68 -2.30
CA GLU A 141 44.45 11.32 -3.26
C GLU A 141 45.16 12.58 -3.73
N ALA A 142 46.49 12.57 -3.70
CA ALA A 142 47.30 13.70 -4.16
C ALA A 142 47.16 13.85 -5.67
N LEU A 143 46.85 15.07 -6.11
CA LEU A 143 46.66 15.35 -7.53
C LEU A 143 48.02 15.61 -8.19
N ASP A 144 48.35 14.88 -9.25
CA ASP A 144 49.53 15.21 -10.06
C ASP A 144 49.27 16.48 -10.87
N ILE A 145 49.99 17.55 -10.50
CA ILE A 145 49.84 18.88 -11.10
C ILE A 145 50.29 18.96 -12.56
N HIS A 146 50.99 17.94 -13.08
CA HIS A 146 51.57 17.92 -14.42
C HIS A 146 50.71 17.20 -15.48
N HIS A 147 49.68 16.44 -15.07
CA HIS A 147 48.76 15.75 -15.98
C HIS A 147 47.55 16.61 -16.39
N THR A 148 46.93 16.32 -17.54
CA THR A 148 45.78 17.10 -18.07
C THR A 148 44.44 16.62 -17.49
N PHE A 149 43.46 17.53 -17.36
CA PHE A 149 42.10 17.24 -16.85
C PHE A 149 41.22 16.32 -17.74
N THR A 150 41.78 15.42 -18.56
CA THR A 150 41.06 14.70 -19.62
C THR A 150 39.99 13.71 -19.13
N VAL A 151 38.82 13.72 -19.78
CA VAL A 151 37.60 12.91 -19.49
C VAL A 151 37.80 11.38 -19.50
N ASN A 152 38.89 10.87 -20.10
CA ASN A 152 39.06 9.43 -20.36
C ASN A 152 40.18 8.74 -19.56
N GLN A 153 40.83 9.43 -18.61
CA GLN A 153 41.81 8.82 -17.71
C GLN A 153 41.51 9.17 -16.24
N HIS A 154 40.53 8.44 -15.69
CA HIS A 154 40.45 7.90 -14.32
C HIS A 154 40.82 8.76 -13.08
N THR A 155 40.76 10.08 -13.12
CA THR A 155 40.83 10.85 -11.86
C THR A 155 39.75 11.92 -11.81
N ILE A 156 39.74 12.93 -12.68
CA ILE A 156 38.86 14.11 -12.50
C ILE A 156 37.69 14.12 -13.50
N MET A 157 36.45 13.94 -13.02
CA MET A 157 35.20 14.01 -13.79
C MET A 157 34.51 15.37 -13.67
N LEU A 158 33.53 15.66 -14.55
CA LEU A 158 32.66 16.84 -14.43
C LEU A 158 31.94 16.80 -13.06
N GLY A 159 32.18 17.82 -12.22
CA GLY A 159 31.63 17.90 -10.87
C GLY A 159 32.54 17.41 -9.74
N SER A 160 33.81 17.08 -10.03
CA SER A 160 34.80 16.70 -9.00
C SER A 160 35.19 17.87 -8.10
N ILE A 161 35.54 17.55 -6.86
CA ILE A 161 35.91 18.52 -5.82
C ILE A 161 37.42 18.45 -5.59
N ILE A 162 38.09 19.59 -5.79
CA ILE A 162 39.54 19.75 -5.52
C ILE A 162 39.72 20.53 -4.22
N MET A 163 40.42 19.92 -3.28
CA MET A 163 40.92 20.56 -2.07
C MET A 163 42.34 21.09 -2.28
N PHE A 164 42.68 22.19 -1.62
CA PHE A 164 44.04 22.72 -1.66
C PHE A 164 44.53 23.24 -0.30
N ILE A 165 45.83 23.15 -0.03
CA ILE A 165 46.48 23.54 1.24
C ILE A 165 47.83 24.23 0.92
N GLY A 166 48.26 25.22 1.71
CA GLY A 166 49.58 25.85 1.58
C GLY A 166 50.67 25.05 2.30
N SER A 167 51.83 24.83 1.67
CA SER A 167 52.94 24.05 2.25
C SER A 167 53.85 24.88 3.17
N ARG A 168 54.47 24.21 4.16
CA ARG A 168 55.33 24.85 5.17
C ARG A 168 56.73 25.17 4.62
N PRO A 169 57.37 26.29 5.02
CA PRO A 169 58.79 26.48 4.79
C PRO A 169 59.62 25.54 5.69
N ASN A 170 60.37 24.62 5.08
CA ASN A 170 61.42 23.86 5.76
C ASN A 170 62.62 24.78 6.07
N GLY A 171 62.93 25.03 7.36
CA GLY A 171 64.22 25.59 7.77
C GLY A 171 64.22 26.42 9.04
N ALA A 172 64.94 25.96 10.06
CA ALA A 172 65.09 26.54 11.40
C ALA A 172 65.86 27.87 11.45
N VAL A 173 65.49 28.79 12.37
CA VAL A 173 66.41 29.57 13.23
C VAL A 173 65.67 29.95 14.53
N GLY A 174 66.34 29.73 15.68
CA GLY A 174 65.75 29.80 17.01
C GLY A 174 65.55 31.19 17.61
N VAL A 175 64.70 31.25 18.64
CA VAL A 175 64.60 32.34 19.60
C VAL A 175 64.51 31.75 21.00
N THR A 176 65.49 32.05 21.83
CA THR A 176 65.56 31.70 23.25
C THR A 176 64.49 32.48 24.02
N ILE A 177 63.59 31.80 24.74
CA ILE A 177 62.60 32.41 25.63
C ILE A 177 62.97 32.11 27.08
N HIS A 178 62.95 33.15 27.93
CA HIS A 178 63.20 33.10 29.36
C HIS A 178 62.27 32.12 30.11
N VAL A 179 62.84 31.30 31.00
CA VAL A 179 62.26 30.02 31.47
C VAL A 179 61.50 30.09 32.82
N ASP A 180 61.47 31.21 33.55
CA ASP A 180 61.13 31.13 34.97
C ASP A 180 59.67 31.43 35.37
N GLU A 181 58.77 31.80 34.46
CA GLU A 181 57.34 32.04 34.80
C GLU A 181 56.35 30.94 34.37
N PHE A 182 56.78 29.89 33.66
CA PHE A 182 55.86 28.88 33.09
C PHE A 182 55.78 27.53 33.82
N ARG A 183 56.57 27.27 34.87
CA ARG A 183 56.60 25.93 35.52
C ARG A 183 55.29 25.56 36.24
N GLY A 184 54.62 26.52 36.89
CA GLY A 184 53.41 26.23 37.67
C GLY A 184 52.15 25.96 36.83
N GLN A 185 52.05 26.53 35.63
CA GLN A 185 50.91 26.32 34.72
C GLN A 185 51.06 25.05 33.87
N ASN A 186 52.28 24.62 33.58
CA ASN A 186 52.54 23.43 32.78
C ASN A 186 52.14 22.13 33.50
N ASP A 187 52.37 22.05 34.82
CA ASP A 187 52.04 20.87 35.62
C ASP A 187 50.52 20.66 35.75
N LEU A 188 49.74 21.74 35.85
CA LEU A 188 48.27 21.69 35.91
C LEU A 188 47.67 21.25 34.57
N VAL A 189 48.21 21.76 33.46
CA VAL A 189 47.79 21.38 32.11
C VAL A 189 48.16 19.92 31.81
N HIS A 190 49.33 19.46 32.25
CA HIS A 190 49.72 18.05 32.12
C HIS A 190 48.79 17.10 32.87
N LEU A 191 48.35 17.48 34.07
CA LEU A 191 47.41 16.67 34.86
C LEU A 191 46.03 16.58 34.17
N GLN A 192 45.52 17.71 33.66
CA GLN A 192 44.26 17.75 32.92
C GLN A 192 44.32 16.95 31.61
N ILE A 193 45.47 16.97 30.91
CA ILE A 193 45.69 16.17 29.71
C ILE A 193 45.69 14.67 30.03
N GLU A 194 46.33 14.24 31.13
CA GLU A 194 46.34 12.84 31.54
C GLU A 194 44.94 12.34 31.96
N GLU A 195 44.15 13.18 32.62
CA GLU A 195 42.76 12.86 32.98
C GLU A 195 41.87 12.74 31.73
N ALA A 196 41.96 13.71 30.82
CA ALA A 196 41.24 13.67 29.54
C ALA A 196 41.66 12.47 28.66
N LYS A 197 42.93 12.06 28.70
CA LYS A 197 43.40 10.84 28.01
C LYS A 197 42.77 9.58 28.60
N LYS A 198 42.66 9.47 29.92
CA LYS A 198 42.01 8.32 30.57
C LYS A 198 40.53 8.24 30.18
N GLU A 199 39.84 9.37 30.21
CA GLU A 199 38.44 9.45 29.81
C GLU A 199 38.24 9.11 28.33
N CYS A 200 39.10 9.61 27.44
CA CYS A 200 39.08 9.27 26.02
C CYS A 200 39.34 7.78 25.76
N ASN A 201 40.26 7.16 26.51
CA ASN A 201 40.53 5.72 26.41
C ASN A 201 39.34 4.88 26.87
N GLN A 202 38.63 5.32 27.92
CA GLN A 202 37.44 4.64 28.41
C GLN A 202 36.28 4.73 27.40
N LEU A 203 36.02 5.91 26.85
CA LEU A 203 35.01 6.11 25.80
C LEU A 203 35.33 5.32 24.52
N ARG A 204 36.61 5.19 24.15
CA ARG A 204 37.01 4.33 23.02
C ARG A 204 36.65 2.87 23.28
N HIS A 205 36.88 2.37 24.49
CA HIS A 205 36.56 1.00 24.83
C HIS A 205 35.05 0.72 24.81
N GLU A 206 34.25 1.66 25.28
CA GLU A 206 32.78 1.59 25.23
C GLU A 206 32.26 1.62 23.80
N ARG A 207 32.80 2.51 22.95
CA ARG A 207 32.50 2.56 21.51
C ARG A 207 32.81 1.23 20.82
N ASP A 208 33.98 0.66 21.07
CA ASP A 208 34.40 -0.60 20.43
C ASP A 208 33.56 -1.80 20.89
N ASN A 209 32.99 -1.75 22.10
CA ASN A 209 32.02 -2.73 22.58
C ASN A 209 30.63 -2.53 21.93
N ALA A 210 30.17 -1.29 21.80
CA ALA A 210 28.90 -0.97 21.13
C ALA A 210 28.94 -1.34 19.64
N MET A 211 30.07 -1.10 18.96
CA MET A 211 30.25 -1.44 17.56
C MET A 211 30.18 -2.96 17.33
N ARG A 212 30.79 -3.75 18.23
CA ARG A 212 30.65 -5.22 18.20
C ARG A 212 29.21 -5.71 18.37
N GLN A 213 28.41 -5.05 19.21
CA GLN A 213 26.99 -5.39 19.35
C GLN A 213 26.18 -5.03 18.09
N VAL A 214 26.47 -3.89 17.46
CA VAL A 214 25.82 -3.49 16.21
C VAL A 214 26.11 -4.50 15.10
N ASP A 215 27.36 -4.94 14.96
CA ASP A 215 27.74 -5.96 13.97
C ASP A 215 27.01 -7.29 14.23
N GLU A 216 26.85 -7.70 15.50
CA GLU A 216 26.12 -8.90 15.87
C GLU A 216 24.61 -8.80 15.55
N PHE A 217 23.98 -7.65 15.81
CA PHE A 217 22.59 -7.39 15.46
C PHE A 217 22.36 -7.28 13.94
N GLN A 218 23.33 -6.74 13.20
CA GLN A 218 23.27 -6.71 11.73
C GLN A 218 23.32 -8.13 11.15
N GLY A 219 24.23 -8.98 11.64
CA GLY A 219 24.29 -10.38 11.23
C GLY A 219 22.99 -11.16 11.50
N GLN A 220 22.34 -10.90 12.64
CA GLN A 220 21.02 -11.50 12.94
C GLN A 220 19.91 -11.00 12.02
N ASN A 221 19.89 -9.70 11.68
CA ASN A 221 18.91 -9.14 10.75
C ASN A 221 19.03 -9.70 9.33
N ASP A 222 20.26 -9.91 8.86
CA ASP A 222 20.51 -10.50 7.54
C ASP A 222 20.02 -11.95 7.46
N LEU A 223 20.21 -12.73 8.53
CA LEU A 223 19.69 -14.09 8.62
C LEU A 223 18.15 -14.12 8.58
N VAL A 224 17.49 -13.24 9.32
CA VAL A 224 16.02 -13.13 9.33
C VAL A 224 15.49 -12.70 7.96
N ARG A 225 16.18 -11.80 7.27
CA ARG A 225 15.81 -11.38 5.90
C ARG A 225 15.84 -12.54 4.92
N LEU A 226 16.88 -13.37 4.96
CA LEU A 226 17.01 -14.57 4.12
C LEU A 226 15.86 -15.56 4.39
N GLN A 227 15.52 -15.81 5.66
CA GLN A 227 14.41 -16.70 6.03
C GLN A 227 13.04 -16.17 5.53
N ILE A 228 12.81 -14.86 5.59
CA ILE A 228 11.58 -14.23 5.07
C ILE A 228 11.49 -14.39 3.55
N GLU A 229 12.61 -14.26 2.84
CA GLU A 229 12.66 -14.39 1.39
C GLU A 229 12.41 -15.84 0.94
N GLU A 230 12.97 -16.80 1.66
CA GLU A 230 12.72 -18.23 1.45
C GLU A 230 11.25 -18.61 1.72
N ALA A 231 10.68 -18.16 2.84
CA ALA A 231 9.27 -18.39 3.17
C ALA A 231 8.30 -17.74 2.16
N LYS A 232 8.66 -16.57 1.59
CA LYS A 232 7.89 -15.92 0.52
C LYS A 232 7.91 -16.75 -0.76
N LYS A 233 9.06 -17.34 -1.10
CA LYS A 233 9.21 -18.19 -2.28
C LYS A 233 8.38 -19.47 -2.15
N GLU A 234 8.42 -20.10 -0.99
CA GLU A 234 7.64 -21.30 -0.67
C GLU A 234 6.11 -21.02 -0.67
N CYS A 235 5.69 -19.90 -0.07
CA CYS A 235 4.29 -19.46 -0.12
C CYS A 235 3.83 -19.17 -1.56
N GLY A 236 4.71 -18.60 -2.40
CA GLY A 236 4.46 -18.41 -3.82
C GLY A 236 4.25 -19.72 -4.58
N GLN A 237 5.06 -20.74 -4.29
CA GLN A 237 4.91 -22.09 -4.87
C GLN A 237 3.60 -22.74 -4.42
N LEU A 238 3.30 -22.77 -3.12
CA LEU A 238 2.07 -23.35 -2.59
C LEU A 238 0.82 -22.66 -3.13
N LYS A 239 0.86 -21.33 -3.30
CA LYS A 239 -0.24 -20.58 -3.92
C LYS A 239 -0.42 -20.97 -5.39
N HIS A 240 0.68 -21.12 -6.13
CA HIS A 240 0.63 -21.56 -7.53
C HIS A 240 0.08 -22.99 -7.68
N GLU A 241 0.49 -23.90 -6.81
CA GLU A 241 0.00 -25.28 -6.76
C GLU A 241 -1.49 -25.34 -6.42
N ARG A 242 -1.94 -24.58 -5.40
CA ARG A 242 -3.35 -24.46 -5.06
C ARG A 242 -4.18 -23.92 -6.23
N ASP A 243 -3.70 -22.86 -6.87
CA ASP A 243 -4.41 -22.22 -7.99
C ASP A 243 -4.38 -23.10 -9.26
N SER A 244 -3.38 -23.97 -9.41
CA SER A 244 -3.32 -25.00 -10.47
C SER A 244 -4.29 -26.15 -10.17
N ALA A 245 -4.31 -26.63 -8.92
CA ALA A 245 -5.24 -27.67 -8.48
C ALA A 245 -6.71 -27.20 -8.56
N ALA A 246 -6.99 -25.96 -8.18
CA ALA A 246 -8.32 -25.36 -8.34
C ALA A 246 -8.73 -25.30 -9.82
N ARG A 247 -7.81 -24.87 -10.71
CA ARG A 247 -8.05 -24.89 -12.16
C ARG A 247 -8.31 -26.29 -12.71
N GLN A 248 -7.55 -27.30 -12.29
CA GLN A 248 -7.79 -28.68 -12.71
C GLN A 248 -9.14 -29.22 -12.22
N VAL A 249 -9.56 -28.89 -10.99
CA VAL A 249 -10.88 -29.25 -10.46
C VAL A 249 -11.99 -28.54 -11.24
N ASP A 250 -11.82 -27.27 -11.57
CA ASP A 250 -12.77 -26.51 -12.38
C ASP A 250 -12.83 -27.03 -13.83
N GLU A 251 -11.70 -27.37 -14.45
CA GLU A 251 -11.63 -27.98 -15.79
C GLU A 251 -12.24 -29.39 -15.84
N LEU A 252 -12.11 -30.18 -14.77
CA LEU A 252 -12.79 -31.47 -14.63
C LEU A 252 -14.29 -31.29 -14.43
N ARG A 253 -14.71 -30.24 -13.73
CA ARG A 253 -16.13 -29.87 -13.58
C ARG A 253 -16.72 -29.31 -14.87
N ASP A 254 -15.96 -28.57 -15.67
CA ASP A 254 -16.37 -28.00 -16.95
C ASP A 254 -16.52 -29.02 -18.06
N ARG A 255 -15.68 -30.06 -18.08
CA ARG A 255 -15.91 -31.23 -18.94
C ARG A 255 -17.21 -31.99 -18.61
N ASN A 256 -17.66 -31.93 -17.35
CA ASN A 256 -18.97 -32.45 -16.93
C ASN A 256 -20.11 -31.43 -17.07
N SER A 257 -19.84 -30.15 -17.34
CA SER A 257 -20.83 -29.06 -17.46
C SER A 257 -21.65 -29.09 -18.75
N GLN A 258 -21.27 -29.87 -19.76
CA GLN A 258 -22.04 -29.95 -21.01
C GLN A 258 -23.36 -30.74 -20.88
N PHE A 259 -23.57 -31.46 -19.78
CA PHE A 259 -24.83 -32.12 -19.49
C PHE A 259 -25.63 -31.31 -18.47
N ILE A 260 -26.64 -30.57 -18.95
CA ILE A 260 -27.68 -30.08 -18.07
C ILE A 260 -28.44 -31.30 -17.55
N LEU A 261 -28.54 -31.45 -16.24
CA LEU A 261 -29.29 -32.54 -15.63
C LEU A 261 -30.79 -32.32 -15.86
N GLU A 262 -31.46 -33.27 -16.49
CA GLU A 262 -32.92 -33.29 -16.62
C GLU A 262 -33.51 -34.10 -15.45
N PHE A 263 -34.34 -33.44 -14.64
CA PHE A 263 -35.08 -34.04 -13.55
C PHE A 263 -36.52 -34.35 -13.99
N ARG A 264 -37.07 -35.46 -13.50
CA ARG A 264 -38.51 -35.76 -13.63
C ARG A 264 -39.31 -34.97 -12.61
N LEU A 265 -40.58 -34.67 -12.92
CA LEU A 265 -41.47 -33.94 -11.99
C LEU A 265 -41.57 -34.65 -10.64
N THR A 266 -41.72 -35.97 -10.64
CA THR A 266 -41.79 -36.80 -9.42
C THR A 266 -40.61 -36.61 -8.47
N CYS A 267 -39.41 -36.32 -9.01
CA CYS A 267 -38.23 -36.03 -8.20
C CYS A 267 -38.37 -34.67 -7.49
N LEU A 268 -38.85 -33.65 -8.21
CA LEU A 268 -39.07 -32.32 -7.64
C LEU A 268 -40.21 -32.30 -6.62
N GLU A 269 -41.28 -33.06 -6.88
CA GLU A 269 -42.37 -33.25 -5.93
C GLU A 269 -41.86 -33.89 -4.64
N GLN A 270 -41.09 -34.97 -4.71
CA GLN A 270 -40.50 -35.59 -3.53
C GLN A 270 -39.55 -34.63 -2.78
N ALA A 271 -38.73 -33.89 -3.53
CA ALA A 271 -37.77 -32.95 -2.95
C ALA A 271 -38.41 -31.77 -2.21
N THR A 272 -39.65 -31.39 -2.58
CA THR A 272 -40.40 -30.24 -2.05
C THR A 272 -41.62 -30.64 -1.22
N GLU A 273 -41.75 -31.94 -0.90
CA GLU A 273 -42.94 -32.50 -0.25
C GLU A 273 -44.26 -32.19 -0.97
N HIS A 274 -44.28 -32.29 -2.31
CA HIS A 274 -45.38 -31.92 -3.21
C HIS A 274 -45.66 -30.41 -3.22
N PHE A 275 -44.60 -29.58 -3.30
CA PHE A 275 -44.69 -28.13 -3.38
C PHE A 275 -45.55 -27.50 -2.27
N LYS A 276 -45.46 -28.01 -1.03
CA LYS A 276 -46.17 -27.43 0.11
C LYS A 276 -45.79 -25.96 0.30
N ASP A 277 -46.75 -25.14 0.73
CA ASP A 277 -46.53 -23.71 1.00
C ASP A 277 -45.42 -23.46 2.04
N LEU A 278 -45.20 -24.38 2.98
CA LEU A 278 -44.11 -24.32 3.96
C LEU A 278 -42.70 -24.39 3.32
N CYS A 279 -42.60 -24.94 2.11
CA CYS A 279 -41.38 -25.00 1.32
C CYS A 279 -41.26 -23.81 0.34
N LYS A 280 -42.34 -23.05 0.12
CA LYS A 280 -42.34 -21.86 -0.72
C LYS A 280 -41.61 -20.74 0.01
N MET A 281 -40.50 -20.28 -0.59
CA MET A 281 -39.65 -19.25 0.00
C MET A 281 -39.96 -17.87 -0.55
N GLU A 282 -40.12 -17.79 -1.87
CA GLU A 282 -40.21 -16.51 -2.55
C GLU A 282 -41.14 -16.60 -3.76
N ASP A 283 -41.98 -15.59 -3.92
CA ASP A 283 -42.76 -15.37 -5.14
C ASP A 283 -42.13 -14.20 -5.88
N THR A 284 -41.43 -14.50 -6.97
CA THR A 284 -40.70 -13.51 -7.77
C THR A 284 -41.49 -13.17 -9.03
N GLU A 285 -41.16 -12.05 -9.69
CA GLU A 285 -41.72 -11.78 -11.02
C GLU A 285 -41.46 -12.87 -12.07
N TYR A 286 -40.43 -13.69 -11.86
CA TYR A 286 -39.99 -14.73 -12.77
C TYR A 286 -40.56 -16.12 -12.45
N GLY A 287 -41.20 -16.29 -11.30
CA GLY A 287 -41.69 -17.59 -10.82
C GLY A 287 -41.63 -17.75 -9.31
N CYS A 288 -42.08 -18.90 -8.83
CA CYS A 288 -42.03 -19.24 -7.40
C CYS A 288 -40.81 -20.12 -7.10
N VAL A 289 -40.12 -19.82 -6.00
CA VAL A 289 -38.94 -20.58 -5.56
C VAL A 289 -39.28 -21.42 -4.33
N TYR A 290 -39.00 -22.72 -4.43
CA TYR A 290 -39.17 -23.70 -3.36
C TYR A 290 -37.81 -24.17 -2.87
N LYS A 291 -37.70 -24.35 -1.56
CA LYS A 291 -36.58 -25.06 -0.95
C LYS A 291 -36.84 -26.56 -1.05
N GLY A 292 -35.84 -27.32 -1.49
CA GLY A 292 -35.94 -28.77 -1.57
C GLY A 292 -34.64 -29.50 -1.24
N ILE A 293 -34.72 -30.82 -1.18
CA ILE A 293 -33.56 -31.71 -0.98
C ILE A 293 -33.56 -32.77 -2.08
N ILE A 294 -32.52 -32.75 -2.93
CA ILE A 294 -32.30 -33.75 -3.98
C ILE A 294 -31.00 -34.48 -3.66
N ASN A 295 -31.02 -35.81 -3.54
CA ASN A 295 -29.84 -36.63 -3.20
C ASN A 295 -29.04 -36.09 -2.00
N ASN A 296 -29.75 -35.79 -0.90
CA ASN A 296 -29.19 -35.21 0.34
C ASN A 296 -28.51 -33.83 0.16
N THR A 297 -28.70 -33.18 -0.98
CA THR A 297 -28.19 -31.83 -1.27
C THR A 297 -29.35 -30.85 -1.23
N MET A 298 -29.18 -29.77 -0.47
CA MET A 298 -30.17 -28.70 -0.40
C MET A 298 -30.13 -27.88 -1.70
N VAL A 299 -31.29 -27.67 -2.30
CA VAL A 299 -31.44 -27.00 -3.60
C VAL A 299 -32.55 -25.94 -3.56
N ALA A 300 -32.46 -24.97 -4.46
CA ALA A 300 -33.54 -24.06 -4.79
C ALA A 300 -34.20 -24.51 -6.10
N ILE A 301 -35.51 -24.76 -6.07
CA ILE A 301 -36.30 -25.19 -7.23
C ILE A 301 -37.22 -24.04 -7.62
N LYS A 302 -36.94 -23.39 -8.75
CA LYS A 302 -37.74 -22.29 -9.30
C LYS A 302 -38.71 -22.83 -10.34
N LEU A 303 -40.00 -22.68 -10.10
CA LEU A 303 -41.07 -22.90 -11.09
C LEU A 303 -41.26 -21.62 -11.89
N SER A 304 -40.94 -21.63 -13.19
CA SER A 304 -41.09 -20.46 -14.05
C SER A 304 -42.56 -20.10 -14.26
N LYS A 305 -42.87 -18.80 -14.27
CA LYS A 305 -44.24 -18.30 -14.44
C LYS A 305 -44.83 -18.54 -15.84
N SER A 306 -43.97 -18.66 -16.85
CA SER A 306 -44.33 -19.00 -18.22
C SER A 306 -43.24 -19.82 -18.88
N GLU A 307 -43.62 -20.60 -19.90
CA GLU A 307 -42.68 -21.37 -20.71
C GLU A 307 -41.67 -20.48 -21.44
N SER A 308 -42.07 -19.27 -21.84
CA SER A 308 -41.15 -18.30 -22.46
C SER A 308 -40.02 -17.86 -21.51
N LEU A 309 -40.33 -17.63 -20.23
CA LEU A 309 -39.33 -17.29 -19.21
C LEU A 309 -38.38 -18.47 -18.97
N PHE A 310 -38.93 -19.68 -18.89
CA PHE A 310 -38.16 -20.91 -18.72
C PHE A 310 -37.15 -21.12 -19.85
N GLN A 311 -37.62 -21.05 -21.11
CA GLN A 311 -36.77 -21.22 -22.29
C GLN A 311 -35.69 -20.14 -22.40
N GLN A 312 -36.02 -18.89 -22.04
CA GLN A 312 -35.03 -17.82 -22.01
C GLN A 312 -33.95 -18.06 -20.97
N GLU A 313 -34.32 -18.38 -19.74
CA GLU A 313 -33.36 -18.61 -18.66
C GLU A 313 -32.42 -19.77 -19.03
N ILE A 314 -32.96 -20.85 -19.61
CA ILE A 314 -32.15 -21.95 -20.18
C ILE A 314 -31.21 -21.46 -21.28
N SER A 315 -31.70 -20.64 -22.21
CA SER A 315 -30.89 -20.13 -23.32
C SER A 315 -29.69 -19.32 -22.82
N VAL A 316 -29.89 -18.54 -21.74
CA VAL A 316 -28.87 -17.73 -21.10
C VAL A 316 -27.91 -18.62 -20.31
N LEU A 317 -28.40 -19.60 -19.54
CA LEU A 317 -27.58 -20.54 -18.76
C LEU A 317 -26.73 -21.47 -19.64
N ARG A 318 -27.19 -21.81 -20.85
CA ARG A 318 -26.40 -22.58 -21.83
C ARG A 318 -25.23 -21.79 -22.39
N GLN A 319 -25.32 -20.47 -22.41
CA GLN A 319 -24.30 -19.57 -22.94
C GLN A 319 -23.38 -19.02 -21.83
N GLY A 320 -23.90 -18.88 -20.61
CA GLY A 320 -23.17 -18.37 -19.46
C GLY A 320 -22.30 -19.46 -18.84
N GLY A 321 -20.98 -19.24 -18.80
CA GLY A 321 -20.07 -20.14 -18.11
C GLY A 321 -20.27 -20.14 -16.59
N ARG A 322 -19.53 -21.01 -15.89
CA ARG A 322 -19.53 -21.06 -14.43
C ARG A 322 -18.60 -20.00 -13.84
N HIS A 323 -19.04 -19.36 -12.76
CA HIS A 323 -18.25 -18.37 -12.04
C HIS A 323 -18.55 -18.43 -10.55
N ALA A 324 -17.55 -18.18 -9.70
CA ALA A 324 -17.68 -18.27 -8.25
C ALA A 324 -18.75 -17.33 -7.65
N ASN A 325 -19.00 -16.20 -8.32
CA ASN A 325 -19.98 -15.18 -7.93
C ASN A 325 -21.24 -15.17 -8.81
N ILE A 326 -21.56 -16.28 -9.48
CA ILE A 326 -22.83 -16.50 -10.18
C ILE A 326 -23.47 -17.74 -9.57
N VAL A 327 -24.79 -17.72 -9.38
CA VAL A 327 -25.53 -18.85 -8.81
C VAL A 327 -25.36 -20.07 -9.70
N THR A 328 -24.97 -21.18 -9.09
CA THR A 328 -24.71 -22.44 -9.79
C THR A 328 -26.03 -23.07 -10.20
N PHE A 329 -26.22 -23.21 -11.51
CA PHE A 329 -27.28 -24.00 -12.10
C PHE A 329 -26.95 -25.49 -12.04
N VAL A 330 -27.88 -26.27 -11.49
CA VAL A 330 -27.73 -27.72 -11.26
C VAL A 330 -28.42 -28.51 -12.38
N GLY A 331 -29.63 -28.11 -12.77
CA GLY A 331 -30.39 -28.79 -13.81
C GLY A 331 -31.79 -28.21 -14.01
N MET A 332 -32.59 -28.83 -14.88
CA MET A 332 -33.95 -28.40 -15.22
C MET A 332 -34.96 -29.54 -15.16
N CYS A 333 -36.25 -29.21 -15.20
CA CYS A 333 -37.34 -30.14 -15.40
C CYS A 333 -38.34 -29.53 -16.38
N SER A 334 -38.36 -30.05 -17.60
CA SER A 334 -39.23 -29.55 -18.68
C SER A 334 -40.72 -29.82 -18.41
N GLU A 335 -41.04 -30.88 -17.66
CA GLU A 335 -42.43 -31.27 -17.32
C GLU A 335 -43.17 -30.20 -16.50
N ALA A 336 -42.43 -29.42 -15.71
CA ALA A 336 -42.98 -28.38 -14.83
C ALA A 336 -42.37 -27.00 -15.07
N SER A 337 -41.65 -26.82 -16.19
CA SER A 337 -40.92 -25.58 -16.51
C SER A 337 -40.09 -25.09 -15.30
N ALA A 338 -39.31 -26.00 -14.70
CA ALA A 338 -38.63 -25.77 -13.44
C ALA A 338 -37.11 -25.78 -13.57
N LEU A 339 -36.43 -24.93 -12.80
CA LEU A 339 -34.97 -24.82 -12.76
C LEU A 339 -34.47 -25.12 -11.36
N VAL A 340 -33.39 -25.90 -11.27
CA VAL A 340 -32.76 -26.33 -10.02
C VAL A 340 -31.42 -25.63 -9.86
N TYR A 341 -31.25 -24.93 -8.75
CA TYR A 341 -30.07 -24.16 -8.39
C TYR A 341 -29.48 -24.62 -7.06
N GLU A 342 -28.23 -24.23 -6.80
CA GLU A 342 -27.67 -24.33 -5.45
C GLU A 342 -28.49 -23.51 -4.45
N TRP A 343 -28.61 -24.01 -3.22
CA TRP A 343 -29.28 -23.29 -2.15
C TRP A 343 -28.34 -22.30 -1.43
N LEU A 344 -28.78 -21.05 -1.28
CA LEU A 344 -28.03 -19.98 -0.61
C LEU A 344 -28.74 -19.57 0.69
N PRO A 345 -28.24 -19.97 1.88
CA PRO A 345 -29.02 -19.97 3.11
C PRO A 345 -29.26 -18.59 3.75
N LYS A 346 -28.57 -17.53 3.31
CA LYS A 346 -28.76 -16.18 3.87
C LYS A 346 -29.70 -15.30 3.02
N GLY A 347 -30.37 -15.88 2.01
CA GLY A 347 -31.35 -15.18 1.20
C GLY A 347 -30.76 -14.12 0.28
N ASN A 348 -31.58 -13.19 -0.18
CA ASN A 348 -31.18 -12.10 -1.07
C ASN A 348 -30.62 -10.89 -0.29
N LEU A 349 -29.94 -9.98 -0.99
CA LEU A 349 -29.31 -8.81 -0.39
C LEU A 349 -30.32 -7.73 0.02
N GLU A 350 -31.50 -7.66 -0.61
CA GLU A 350 -32.58 -6.71 -0.26
C GLU A 350 -32.95 -6.86 1.22
N ASP A 351 -33.30 -8.08 1.60
CA ASP A 351 -33.72 -8.47 2.96
C ASP A 351 -32.59 -8.25 3.96
N ARG A 352 -31.34 -8.46 3.53
CA ARG A 352 -30.15 -8.25 4.37
C ARG A 352 -29.79 -6.79 4.59
N ILE A 353 -30.12 -5.89 3.65
CA ILE A 353 -29.96 -4.45 3.83
C ILE A 353 -30.99 -3.92 4.84
N VAL A 354 -32.25 -4.35 4.74
CA VAL A 354 -33.33 -3.90 5.63
C VAL A 354 -33.42 -4.69 6.94
N CYS A 355 -32.54 -5.66 7.14
CA CYS A 355 -32.52 -6.53 8.33
C CYS A 355 -33.86 -7.26 8.55
N ALA A 356 -34.46 -7.76 7.46
CA ALA A 356 -35.68 -8.55 7.51
C ALA A 356 -35.53 -9.74 8.48
N ASP A 357 -36.65 -10.15 9.08
CA ASP A 357 -36.74 -11.24 10.06
C ASP A 357 -35.76 -11.12 11.25
N GLY A 358 -35.37 -9.89 11.61
CA GLY A 358 -34.47 -9.62 12.73
C GLY A 358 -33.01 -10.03 12.47
N THR A 359 -32.65 -10.25 11.21
CA THR A 359 -31.27 -10.61 10.86
C THR A 359 -30.29 -9.47 11.18
N PRO A 360 -29.07 -9.75 11.67
CA PRO A 360 -28.14 -8.69 12.08
C PRO A 360 -27.70 -7.86 10.86
N PRO A 361 -27.36 -6.57 11.04
CA PRO A 361 -26.86 -5.73 9.95
C PRO A 361 -25.58 -6.31 9.32
N LEU A 362 -25.43 -6.12 8.01
CA LEU A 362 -24.18 -6.43 7.33
C LEU A 362 -23.10 -5.42 7.73
N SER A 363 -21.95 -5.91 8.20
CA SER A 363 -20.78 -5.08 8.47
C SER A 363 -20.28 -4.40 7.19
N TRP A 364 -19.61 -3.25 7.34
CA TRP A 364 -19.06 -2.53 6.20
C TRP A 364 -18.09 -3.39 5.37
N HIS A 365 -17.31 -4.27 6.01
CA HIS A 365 -16.42 -5.21 5.33
C HIS A 365 -17.19 -6.16 4.41
N ASN A 366 -18.27 -6.75 4.90
CA ASN A 366 -19.12 -7.64 4.09
C ASN A 366 -19.77 -6.87 2.95
N ARG A 367 -20.23 -5.63 3.19
CA ARG A 367 -20.82 -4.78 2.14
C ARG A 367 -19.80 -4.46 1.03
N THR A 368 -18.57 -4.08 1.38
CA THR A 368 -17.49 -3.84 0.41
C THR A 368 -17.12 -5.12 -0.35
N GLN A 369 -17.06 -6.27 0.34
CA GLN A 369 -16.79 -7.56 -0.29
C GLN A 369 -17.88 -7.91 -1.32
N ILE A 370 -19.16 -7.72 -0.98
CA ILE A 370 -20.29 -7.95 -1.88
C ILE A 370 -20.18 -7.07 -3.13
N ILE A 371 -19.81 -5.79 -2.98
CA ILE A 371 -19.58 -4.89 -4.14
C ILE A 371 -18.51 -5.47 -5.07
N GLY A 372 -17.39 -5.94 -4.51
CA GLY A 372 -16.33 -6.58 -5.29
C GLY A 372 -16.78 -7.83 -6.01
N GLU A 373 -17.46 -8.74 -5.31
CA GLU A 373 -17.95 -10.00 -5.86
C GLU A 373 -18.98 -9.80 -6.98
N VAL A 374 -19.88 -8.82 -6.84
CA VAL A 374 -20.80 -8.43 -7.92
C VAL A 374 -20.02 -7.87 -9.11
N CYS A 375 -19.01 -7.03 -8.88
CA CYS A 375 -18.17 -6.49 -9.94
C CYS A 375 -17.42 -7.61 -10.69
N CYS A 376 -16.85 -8.59 -10.00
CA CYS A 376 -16.23 -9.77 -10.63
C CYS A 376 -17.22 -10.55 -11.51
N ALA A 377 -18.44 -10.79 -11.00
CA ALA A 377 -19.46 -11.51 -11.75
C ALA A 377 -19.88 -10.77 -13.03
N LEU A 378 -20.04 -9.44 -12.96
CA LEU A 378 -20.35 -8.62 -14.13
C LEU A 378 -19.21 -8.59 -15.14
N LEU A 379 -17.95 -8.47 -14.69
CA LEU A 379 -16.77 -8.55 -15.57
C LEU A 379 -16.74 -9.87 -16.34
N PHE A 380 -17.01 -10.97 -15.64
CA PHE A 380 -17.13 -12.29 -16.26
C PHE A 380 -18.23 -12.33 -17.32
N LEU A 381 -19.44 -11.88 -17.00
CA LEU A 381 -20.56 -11.83 -17.95
C LEU A 381 -20.24 -10.97 -19.19
N HIS A 382 -19.67 -9.79 -18.98
CA HIS A 382 -19.32 -8.85 -20.04
C HIS A 382 -18.15 -9.31 -20.92
N SER A 383 -17.33 -10.26 -20.44
CA SER A 383 -16.19 -10.81 -21.18
C SER A 383 -16.57 -11.82 -22.28
N HIS A 384 -17.81 -12.33 -22.29
CA HIS A 384 -18.27 -13.32 -23.27
C HIS A 384 -18.23 -12.76 -24.71
N LYS A 385 -17.91 -13.64 -25.67
CA LYS A 385 -17.81 -13.32 -27.12
C LYS A 385 -18.73 -14.27 -27.92
N PRO A 386 -19.30 -13.83 -29.06
CA PRO A 386 -19.07 -12.56 -29.75
C PRO A 386 -19.79 -11.36 -29.12
N ASN A 387 -20.85 -11.58 -28.35
CA ASN A 387 -21.62 -10.53 -27.69
C ASN A 387 -21.49 -10.64 -26.16
N ALA A 388 -21.23 -9.51 -25.51
CA ALA A 388 -21.20 -9.42 -24.05
C ALA A 388 -22.59 -9.78 -23.47
N SER A 389 -22.62 -10.65 -22.46
CA SER A 389 -23.87 -10.97 -21.77
C SER A 389 -24.16 -9.86 -20.75
N VAL A 390 -25.19 -9.06 -20.99
CA VAL A 390 -25.61 -8.00 -20.06
C VAL A 390 -26.60 -8.58 -19.04
N HIS A 391 -26.41 -8.29 -17.75
CA HIS A 391 -27.29 -8.78 -16.69
C HIS A 391 -28.70 -8.17 -16.83
N GLY A 392 -28.79 -6.84 -16.92
CA GLY A 392 -29.98 -6.07 -17.27
C GLY A 392 -31.07 -5.97 -16.21
N ASP A 393 -31.00 -6.75 -15.12
CA ASP A 393 -31.84 -6.58 -13.92
C ASP A 393 -31.04 -6.60 -12.61
N LEU A 394 -29.90 -5.92 -12.56
CA LEU A 394 -29.03 -5.96 -11.38
C LEU A 394 -29.66 -5.17 -10.22
N ARG A 395 -30.09 -5.87 -9.17
CA ARG A 395 -30.73 -5.31 -7.98
C ARG A 395 -30.40 -6.16 -6.74
N PRO A 396 -30.54 -5.63 -5.51
CA PRO A 396 -30.26 -6.40 -4.31
C PRO A 396 -31.08 -7.71 -4.16
N CYS A 397 -32.33 -7.74 -4.63
CA CYS A 397 -33.12 -8.98 -4.65
C CYS A 397 -32.54 -10.08 -5.58
N ASN A 398 -31.73 -9.71 -6.58
CA ASN A 398 -31.05 -10.63 -7.50
C ASN A 398 -29.59 -10.92 -7.08
N ILE A 399 -29.17 -10.49 -5.88
CA ILE A 399 -27.86 -10.81 -5.30
C ILE A 399 -28.10 -11.73 -4.09
N LEU A 400 -27.77 -13.01 -4.23
CA LEU A 400 -27.99 -14.01 -3.19
C LEU A 400 -26.75 -14.18 -2.31
N ILE A 401 -26.95 -14.44 -1.02
CA ILE A 401 -25.89 -14.51 -0.01
C ILE A 401 -25.74 -15.95 0.53
N GLY A 402 -24.54 -16.49 0.41
CA GLY A 402 -24.17 -17.81 0.92
C GLY A 402 -23.79 -17.82 2.39
N ALA A 403 -23.51 -19.02 2.93
CA ALA A 403 -23.19 -19.22 4.35
C ALA A 403 -22.02 -18.35 4.87
N ASN A 404 -21.01 -18.11 4.04
CA ASN A 404 -19.80 -17.33 4.36
C ASN A 404 -19.88 -15.86 3.95
N TYR A 405 -21.08 -15.30 3.77
CA TYR A 405 -21.30 -13.96 3.21
C TYR A 405 -20.69 -13.72 1.82
N ARG A 406 -20.41 -14.81 1.09
CA ARG A 406 -20.10 -14.78 -0.34
C ARG A 406 -21.39 -14.53 -1.11
N SER A 407 -21.38 -13.54 -1.98
CA SER A 407 -22.48 -13.17 -2.84
C SER A 407 -22.38 -13.83 -4.21
N LYS A 408 -23.55 -14.13 -4.77
CA LYS A 408 -23.71 -14.71 -6.11
C LYS A 408 -24.84 -14.01 -6.85
N LEU A 409 -24.59 -13.64 -8.11
CA LEU A 409 -25.59 -13.05 -9.00
C LEU A 409 -26.59 -14.09 -9.51
N TYR A 410 -27.86 -13.70 -9.51
CA TYR A 410 -29.00 -14.51 -9.90
C TYR A 410 -29.83 -13.81 -11.00
N ASN A 411 -30.61 -14.57 -11.78
CA ASN A 411 -31.50 -14.06 -12.83
C ASN A 411 -30.84 -13.17 -13.92
N PHE A 412 -29.56 -13.41 -14.26
CA PHE A 412 -28.91 -12.65 -15.33
C PHE A 412 -29.56 -12.92 -16.70
N GLY A 413 -29.65 -11.90 -17.56
CA GLY A 413 -30.19 -12.03 -18.92
C GLY A 413 -31.73 -12.15 -18.99
N MET A 414 -32.45 -11.97 -17.88
CA MET A 414 -33.91 -12.09 -17.80
C MET A 414 -34.66 -10.79 -18.13
N SER A 415 -33.94 -9.68 -18.36
CA SER A 415 -34.55 -8.36 -18.62
C SER A 415 -35.21 -8.27 -20.00
N THR A 416 -34.68 -8.94 -21.02
CA THR A 416 -35.11 -8.76 -22.43
C THR A 416 -36.54 -9.22 -22.74
N LEU A 417 -37.15 -10.11 -21.93
CA LEU A 417 -38.57 -10.49 -22.09
C LEU A 417 -39.54 -9.44 -21.57
N CYS A 418 -39.10 -8.66 -20.59
CA CYS A 418 -39.96 -7.68 -19.93
C CYS A 418 -40.07 -6.37 -20.74
N LEU A 419 -39.33 -6.26 -21.85
CA LEU A 419 -39.11 -5.02 -22.59
C LEU A 419 -39.67 -5.06 -24.02
N GLN A 420 -40.50 -6.07 -24.33
CA GLN A 420 -41.21 -6.13 -25.61
C GLN A 420 -42.21 -4.97 -25.73
N PRO A 421 -42.35 -4.33 -26.91
CA PRO A 421 -43.28 -3.21 -27.10
C PRO A 421 -44.71 -3.59 -26.67
N GLY A 422 -45.31 -2.78 -25.79
CA GLY A 422 -46.67 -3.00 -25.27
C GLY A 422 -46.76 -3.87 -24.01
N SER A 423 -45.65 -4.37 -23.48
CA SER A 423 -45.60 -5.06 -22.18
C SER A 423 -44.96 -4.16 -21.11
N CYS A 424 -45.58 -4.07 -19.93
CA CYS A 424 -44.95 -3.42 -18.78
C CYS A 424 -44.11 -4.45 -18.03
N PRO A 425 -42.84 -4.13 -17.69
CA PRO A 425 -42.06 -4.99 -16.81
C PRO A 425 -42.82 -5.24 -15.49
N PRO A 426 -42.90 -6.50 -15.02
CA PRO A 426 -43.44 -6.78 -13.70
C PRO A 426 -42.62 -6.05 -12.63
N ASN A 427 -43.27 -5.60 -11.56
CA ASN A 427 -42.63 -4.85 -10.46
C ASN A 427 -41.86 -3.59 -10.91
N LEU A 428 -42.32 -2.91 -11.96
CA LEU A 428 -41.66 -1.74 -12.56
C LEU A 428 -41.24 -0.69 -11.52
N THR A 429 -42.09 -0.36 -10.54
CA THR A 429 -41.78 0.62 -9.50
C THR A 429 -40.54 0.26 -8.66
N ALA A 430 -40.32 -1.02 -8.37
CA ALA A 430 -39.14 -1.50 -7.65
C ALA A 430 -37.89 -1.58 -8.55
N ARG A 431 -38.07 -1.68 -9.87
CA ARG A 431 -37.00 -1.78 -10.88
C ARG A 431 -36.47 -0.42 -11.29
N LEU A 432 -37.38 0.55 -11.49
CA LEU A 432 -37.09 1.88 -12.02
C LEU A 432 -35.87 2.56 -11.38
N PRO A 433 -35.66 2.55 -10.05
CA PRO A 433 -34.50 3.20 -9.45
C PRO A 433 -33.14 2.63 -9.87
N TYR A 434 -33.11 1.40 -10.37
CA TYR A 434 -31.89 0.70 -10.81
C TYR A 434 -31.75 0.65 -12.33
N MET A 435 -32.77 1.07 -13.09
CA MET A 435 -32.76 1.02 -14.54
C MET A 435 -31.99 2.21 -15.12
N ASP A 436 -31.11 1.91 -16.07
CA ASP A 436 -30.36 2.91 -16.81
C ASP A 436 -31.32 3.91 -17.52
N PRO A 437 -31.22 5.22 -17.25
CA PRO A 437 -32.12 6.22 -17.82
C PRO A 437 -32.01 6.31 -19.36
N GLU A 438 -30.82 6.06 -19.92
CA GLU A 438 -30.67 5.99 -21.38
C GLU A 438 -31.27 4.72 -21.95
N PHE A 439 -31.20 3.61 -21.21
CA PHE A 439 -31.88 2.38 -21.62
C PHE A 439 -33.40 2.59 -21.68
N LEU A 440 -33.97 3.30 -20.70
CA LEU A 440 -35.40 3.67 -20.71
C LEU A 440 -35.78 4.58 -21.87
N THR A 441 -34.84 5.36 -22.40
CA THR A 441 -35.09 6.34 -23.47
C THR A 441 -34.87 5.74 -24.86
N ILE A 442 -33.78 5.01 -25.04
CA ILE A 442 -33.27 4.51 -26.33
C ILE A 442 -33.71 3.06 -26.57
N GLY A 443 -33.92 2.27 -25.52
CA GLY A 443 -34.25 0.85 -25.60
C GLY A 443 -33.04 -0.08 -25.78
N ASP A 444 -31.82 0.47 -25.89
CA ASP A 444 -30.60 -0.31 -26.10
C ASP A 444 -29.95 -0.72 -24.79
N LEU A 445 -29.92 -2.02 -24.48
CA LEU A 445 -29.30 -2.55 -23.28
C LEU A 445 -27.80 -2.79 -23.49
N THR A 446 -26.95 -2.28 -22.59
CA THR A 446 -25.48 -2.32 -22.74
C THR A 446 -24.78 -2.71 -21.44
N PRO A 447 -23.49 -3.10 -21.46
CA PRO A 447 -22.69 -3.27 -20.25
C PRO A 447 -22.71 -2.05 -19.30
N LEU A 448 -22.80 -0.83 -19.84
CA LEU A 448 -22.90 0.41 -19.06
C LEU A 448 -24.26 0.58 -18.37
N SER A 449 -25.27 -0.17 -18.78
CA SER A 449 -26.55 -0.25 -18.07
C SER A 449 -26.39 -1.01 -16.75
N ASP A 450 -25.60 -2.09 -16.72
CA ASP A 450 -25.27 -2.80 -15.48
C ASP A 450 -24.39 -1.95 -14.55
N VAL A 451 -23.48 -1.13 -15.10
CA VAL A 451 -22.69 -0.17 -14.33
C VAL A 451 -23.59 0.82 -13.58
N TYR A 452 -24.63 1.34 -14.24
CA TYR A 452 -25.61 2.21 -13.58
C TYR A 452 -26.28 1.51 -12.40
N SER A 453 -26.81 0.31 -12.63
CA SER A 453 -27.46 -0.50 -11.60
C SER A 453 -26.51 -0.80 -10.43
N LEU A 454 -25.25 -1.13 -10.72
CA LEU A 454 -24.20 -1.35 -9.72
C LEU A 454 -23.95 -0.08 -8.89
N GLY A 455 -23.92 1.09 -9.53
CA GLY A 455 -23.80 2.38 -8.86
C GLY A 455 -24.90 2.59 -7.81
N VAL A 456 -26.14 2.28 -8.15
CA VAL A 456 -27.27 2.37 -7.21
C VAL A 456 -27.10 1.37 -6.06
N VAL A 457 -26.68 0.13 -6.35
CA VAL A 457 -26.39 -0.89 -5.32
C VAL A 457 -25.27 -0.43 -4.36
N ILE A 458 -24.18 0.15 -4.88
CA ILE A 458 -23.07 0.71 -4.08
C ILE A 458 -23.59 1.77 -3.11
N LEU A 459 -24.33 2.76 -3.63
CA LEU A 459 -24.88 3.84 -2.80
C LEU A 459 -25.84 3.30 -1.73
N ARG A 460 -26.58 2.24 -2.07
CA ARG A 460 -27.50 1.60 -1.16
C ARG A 460 -26.80 0.84 -0.05
N LEU A 461 -25.75 0.10 -0.37
CA LEU A 461 -24.91 -0.58 0.62
C LEU A 461 -24.18 0.40 1.54
N LEU A 462 -23.80 1.57 1.02
CA LEU A 462 -23.14 2.60 1.83
C LEU A 462 -24.09 3.26 2.85
N THR A 463 -25.33 3.54 2.44
CA THR A 463 -26.28 4.38 3.21
C THR A 463 -27.41 3.61 3.89
N GLY A 464 -27.67 2.36 3.48
CA GLY A 464 -28.83 1.58 3.94
C GLY A 464 -30.18 2.14 3.50
N MET A 465 -30.20 3.22 2.71
CA MET A 465 -31.43 3.94 2.36
C MET A 465 -32.21 3.25 1.23
N PRO A 466 -33.50 3.59 1.04
CA PRO A 466 -34.22 3.22 -0.18
C PRO A 466 -33.56 3.82 -1.43
N PRO A 467 -33.63 3.15 -2.59
CA PRO A 467 -32.90 3.56 -3.79
C PRO A 467 -33.47 4.83 -4.45
N LEU A 468 -34.73 5.18 -4.16
CA LEU A 468 -35.36 6.36 -4.77
C LEU A 468 -34.67 7.65 -4.32
N ALA A 469 -34.18 8.43 -5.28
CA ALA A 469 -33.43 9.67 -5.09
C ALA A 469 -32.14 9.54 -4.26
N ILE A 470 -31.61 8.32 -4.09
CA ILE A 470 -30.40 8.07 -3.30
C ILE A 470 -29.19 8.83 -3.85
N ALA A 471 -29.00 8.83 -5.18
CA ALA A 471 -27.93 9.55 -5.85
C ALA A 471 -27.98 11.06 -5.59
N LYS A 472 -29.18 11.65 -5.63
CA LYS A 472 -29.39 13.08 -5.34
C LYS A 472 -29.01 13.40 -3.90
N LYS A 473 -29.52 12.63 -2.93
CA LYS A 473 -29.22 12.82 -1.50
C LYS A 473 -27.73 12.69 -1.20
N VAL A 474 -27.07 11.67 -1.74
CA VAL A 474 -25.63 11.47 -1.55
C VAL A 474 -24.84 12.60 -2.20
N LYS A 475 -25.22 13.06 -3.40
CA LYS A 475 -24.57 14.19 -4.07
C LYS A 475 -24.67 15.49 -3.27
N GLU A 476 -25.85 15.82 -2.75
CA GLU A 476 -26.10 16.99 -1.91
C GLU A 476 -25.30 16.93 -0.60
N ALA A 477 -25.29 15.78 0.07
CA ALA A 477 -24.50 15.57 1.28
C ALA A 477 -22.99 15.64 1.02
N PHE A 478 -22.53 15.12 -0.12
CA PHE A 478 -21.13 15.20 -0.52
C PHE A 478 -20.70 16.65 -0.79
N GLN A 479 -21.55 17.43 -1.47
CA GLN A 479 -21.30 18.85 -1.73
C GLN A 479 -21.33 19.71 -0.47
N SER A 480 -22.12 19.32 0.53
CA SER A 480 -22.25 20.03 1.80
C SER A 480 -21.34 19.49 2.91
N ASP A 481 -20.39 18.61 2.58
CA ASP A 481 -19.48 17.90 3.50
C ASP A 481 -20.17 17.14 4.66
N ASN A 482 -21.42 16.71 4.43
CA ASN A 482 -22.29 16.02 5.38
C ASN A 482 -22.46 14.53 5.07
N LEU A 483 -21.56 13.94 4.27
CA LEU A 483 -21.65 12.52 3.87
C LEU A 483 -21.70 11.58 5.08
N HIS A 484 -20.96 11.91 6.15
CA HIS A 484 -20.90 11.14 7.39
C HIS A 484 -22.28 10.97 8.08
N LEU A 485 -23.26 11.83 7.78
CA LEU A 485 -24.63 11.72 8.29
C LEU A 485 -25.49 10.71 7.52
N LEU A 486 -25.15 10.44 6.25
CA LEU A 486 -25.87 9.49 5.39
C LEU A 486 -25.30 8.07 5.43
N ILE A 487 -24.05 7.90 5.86
CA ILE A 487 -23.42 6.58 5.97
C ILE A 487 -24.16 5.75 7.02
N ASP A 488 -24.46 4.49 6.67
CA ASP A 488 -25.19 3.59 7.53
C ASP A 488 -24.35 3.16 8.74
N LYS A 489 -24.68 3.73 9.91
CA LYS A 489 -24.02 3.44 11.18
C LYS A 489 -24.26 2.01 11.67
N SER A 490 -25.32 1.34 11.19
CA SER A 490 -25.59 -0.05 11.58
C SER A 490 -24.56 -1.03 11.01
N ALA A 491 -23.82 -0.63 9.97
CA ALA A 491 -22.75 -1.42 9.38
C ALA A 491 -21.44 -1.42 10.20
N GLY A 492 -21.43 -0.74 11.36
CA GLY A 492 -20.25 -0.48 12.18
C GLY A 492 -19.46 0.74 11.72
N ASP A 493 -18.21 0.82 12.17
CA ASP A 493 -17.35 1.99 11.91
C ASP A 493 -16.78 1.94 10.49
N TRP A 494 -17.51 2.54 9.54
CA TRP A 494 -17.00 2.78 8.20
C TRP A 494 -15.75 3.67 8.26
N PRO A 495 -14.62 3.23 7.69
CA PRO A 495 -13.50 4.12 7.45
C PRO A 495 -13.92 5.24 6.49
N TYR A 496 -13.90 6.49 6.96
CA TYR A 496 -14.50 7.61 6.23
C TYR A 496 -13.90 7.80 4.83
N THR A 497 -12.59 7.60 4.67
CA THR A 497 -11.90 7.69 3.39
C THR A 497 -12.46 6.68 2.37
N GLN A 498 -12.60 5.41 2.78
CA GLN A 498 -13.14 4.33 1.96
C GLN A 498 -14.62 4.57 1.65
N ALA A 499 -15.40 5.02 2.63
CA ALA A 499 -16.79 5.40 2.44
C ALA A 499 -16.95 6.55 1.44
N LYS A 500 -16.09 7.57 1.51
CA LYS A 500 -16.05 8.70 0.56
C LYS A 500 -15.67 8.24 -0.85
N GLN A 501 -14.71 7.33 -0.97
CA GLN A 501 -14.34 6.71 -2.26
C GLN A 501 -15.50 5.91 -2.86
N LEU A 502 -16.20 5.09 -2.07
CA LEU A 502 -17.40 4.36 -2.52
C LEU A 502 -18.54 5.29 -2.91
N ALA A 503 -18.77 6.38 -2.16
CA ALA A 503 -19.78 7.38 -2.51
C ALA A 503 -19.47 8.02 -3.87
N LEU A 504 -18.23 8.47 -4.07
CA LEU A 504 -17.80 9.06 -5.34
C LEU A 504 -17.92 8.06 -6.50
N LEU A 505 -17.48 6.82 -6.29
CA LEU A 505 -17.59 5.76 -7.29
C LEU A 505 -19.05 5.48 -7.66
N GLY A 506 -19.92 5.33 -6.66
CA GLY A 506 -21.36 5.15 -6.86
C GLY A 506 -21.99 6.30 -7.63
N LEU A 507 -21.66 7.55 -7.28
CA LEU A 507 -22.13 8.76 -7.98
C LEU A 507 -21.67 8.81 -9.46
N ARG A 508 -20.42 8.42 -9.75
CA ARG A 508 -19.92 8.34 -11.13
C ARG A 508 -20.64 7.25 -11.94
N CYS A 509 -20.93 6.10 -11.32
CA CYS A 509 -21.65 5.01 -11.97
C CYS A 509 -23.09 5.38 -12.33
N VAL A 510 -23.75 6.21 -11.52
CA VAL A 510 -25.15 6.66 -11.74
C VAL A 510 -25.27 7.96 -12.54
N GLU A 511 -24.22 8.37 -13.26
CA GLU A 511 -24.32 9.49 -14.20
C GLU A 511 -25.41 9.23 -15.25
N MET A 512 -26.21 10.25 -15.56
CA MET A 512 -27.37 10.08 -16.44
C MET A 512 -26.92 9.71 -17.86
N THR A 513 -25.83 10.31 -18.33
CA THR A 513 -25.21 10.03 -19.63
C THR A 513 -24.21 8.89 -19.54
N ARG A 514 -24.33 7.87 -20.41
CA ARG A 514 -23.49 6.66 -20.43
C ARG A 514 -22.01 6.96 -20.57
N GLU A 515 -21.63 7.93 -21.39
CA GLU A 515 -20.23 8.25 -21.70
C GLU A 515 -19.47 8.84 -20.50
N LYS A 516 -20.20 9.32 -19.48
CA LYS A 516 -19.60 9.84 -18.24
C LYS A 516 -19.44 8.76 -17.17
N ARG A 517 -20.02 7.58 -17.39
CA ARG A 517 -19.90 6.46 -16.46
C ARG A 517 -18.52 5.83 -16.64
N PRO A 518 -17.89 5.38 -15.54
CA PRO A 518 -16.66 4.59 -15.62
C PRO A 518 -16.94 3.26 -16.31
N ASP A 519 -15.94 2.70 -16.98
CA ASP A 519 -16.01 1.30 -17.39
C ASP A 519 -15.87 0.38 -16.16
N LEU A 520 -16.32 -0.87 -16.28
CA LEU A 520 -16.33 -1.79 -15.16
C LEU A 520 -14.92 -2.19 -14.68
N THR A 521 -13.90 -2.07 -15.52
CA THR A 521 -12.48 -2.30 -15.17
C THR A 521 -11.97 -1.16 -14.30
N GLU A 522 -12.34 0.09 -14.61
CA GLU A 522 -12.07 1.26 -13.77
C GLU A 522 -12.77 1.12 -12.40
N VAL A 523 -14.04 0.70 -12.41
CA VAL A 523 -14.79 0.41 -11.17
C VAL A 523 -14.07 -0.65 -10.35
N TRP A 524 -13.65 -1.75 -10.98
CA TRP A 524 -12.92 -2.83 -10.31
C TRP A 524 -11.61 -2.35 -9.69
N THR A 525 -10.85 -1.49 -10.38
CA THR A 525 -9.58 -0.96 -9.87
C THR A 525 -9.75 -0.24 -8.52
N VAL A 526 -10.83 0.55 -8.38
CA VAL A 526 -11.16 1.23 -7.13
C VAL A 526 -11.65 0.23 -6.08
N VAL A 527 -12.56 -0.67 -6.45
CA VAL A 527 -13.15 -1.65 -5.52
C VAL A 527 -12.13 -2.67 -5.02
N GLU A 528 -11.22 -3.13 -5.86
CA GLU A 528 -10.17 -4.09 -5.50
C GLU A 528 -9.27 -3.53 -4.40
N ALA A 529 -8.91 -2.24 -4.48
CA ALA A 529 -8.15 -1.57 -3.43
C ALA A 529 -8.90 -1.50 -2.09
N LEU A 530 -10.24 -1.46 -2.13
CA LEU A 530 -11.12 -1.44 -0.96
C LEU A 530 -11.42 -2.84 -0.39
N VAL A 531 -11.43 -3.86 -1.26
CA VAL A 531 -11.66 -5.27 -0.92
C VAL A 531 -10.38 -5.95 -0.43
N ARG A 532 -9.22 -5.56 -0.98
CA ARG A 532 -7.94 -5.92 -0.36
C ARG A 532 -7.99 -5.40 1.06
N LYS A 533 -7.94 -6.32 2.03
CA LYS A 533 -7.55 -5.94 3.38
C LYS A 533 -6.33 -5.01 3.21
N PRO A 534 -6.32 -3.81 3.80
CA PRO A 534 -5.05 -3.12 3.95
C PRO A 534 -4.08 -4.16 4.50
N PRO A 535 -2.82 -4.24 4.03
CA PRO A 535 -1.85 -5.05 4.75
C PRO A 535 -2.03 -4.63 6.20
N ALA A 536 -2.49 -5.54 7.05
CA ALA A 536 -2.63 -5.24 8.46
C ALA A 536 -1.31 -4.59 8.86
N PRO A 537 -1.28 -3.52 9.69
CA PRO A 537 -0.03 -3.18 10.35
C PRO A 537 0.39 -4.48 11.02
N SER A 538 1.39 -5.17 10.46
CA SER A 538 1.41 -6.63 10.46
C SER A 538 1.40 -7.11 11.89
N CYS A 539 0.24 -7.55 12.37
CA CYS A 539 0.11 -8.07 13.72
C CYS A 539 1.07 -9.25 13.78
N PRO A 540 2.10 -9.21 14.64
CA PRO A 540 3.07 -10.29 14.70
C PRO A 540 2.34 -11.62 14.84
N ALA A 541 2.68 -12.62 14.02
CA ALA A 541 1.92 -13.87 13.95
C ALA A 541 1.77 -14.57 15.31
N HIS A 542 2.73 -14.36 16.22
CA HIS A 542 2.71 -14.91 17.58
C HIS A 542 1.67 -14.24 18.51
N PHE A 543 1.04 -13.13 18.10
CA PHE A 543 -0.09 -12.53 18.81
C PHE A 543 -1.44 -13.16 18.43
N ILE A 544 -1.49 -13.91 17.33
CA ILE A 544 -2.71 -14.47 16.77
C ILE A 544 -2.92 -15.88 17.31
N CYS A 545 -4.12 -16.15 17.84
CA CYS A 545 -4.52 -17.47 18.28
C CYS A 545 -4.63 -18.42 17.08
N PRO A 546 -3.95 -19.57 17.08
CA PRO A 546 -4.04 -20.48 15.94
C PRO A 546 -5.41 -21.14 15.73
N ILE A 547 -6.22 -21.26 16.79
CA ILE A 547 -7.57 -21.85 16.71
C ILE A 547 -8.58 -20.81 16.20
N LEU A 548 -8.58 -19.61 16.79
CA LEU A 548 -9.57 -18.56 16.49
C LEU A 548 -9.17 -17.67 15.31
N GLN A 549 -7.89 -17.63 14.94
CA GLN A 549 -7.34 -16.70 13.94
C GLN A 549 -7.57 -15.21 14.29
N GLU A 550 -7.60 -14.91 15.59
CA GLU A 550 -7.79 -13.57 16.17
C GLU A 550 -6.67 -13.25 17.18
N ILE A 551 -6.45 -11.96 17.51
CA ILE A 551 -5.46 -11.56 18.54
C ILE A 551 -5.87 -12.13 19.89
N MET A 552 -4.93 -12.79 20.59
CA MET A 552 -5.18 -13.39 21.90
C MET A 552 -5.39 -12.32 22.98
N ASN A 553 -6.46 -12.44 23.76
CA ASN A 553 -6.74 -11.61 24.91
C ASN A 553 -6.21 -12.26 26.21
N ASP A 554 -6.35 -13.59 26.34
CA ASP A 554 -5.78 -14.36 27.44
C ASP A 554 -4.91 -15.52 26.91
N PRO A 555 -3.68 -15.24 26.44
CA PRO A 555 -2.81 -16.26 25.87
C PRO A 555 -2.40 -17.31 26.92
N GLN A 556 -2.65 -18.58 26.65
CA GLN A 556 -2.22 -19.74 27.45
C GLN A 556 -1.42 -20.74 26.62
N MET A 557 -0.30 -21.16 27.17
CA MET A 557 0.63 -22.09 26.55
C MET A 557 0.25 -23.53 26.91
N ALA A 558 0.13 -24.39 25.90
CA ALA A 558 -0.02 -25.83 26.08
C ALA A 558 1.34 -26.51 26.24
N SER A 559 1.34 -27.79 26.64
CA SER A 559 2.58 -28.53 26.96
C SER A 559 3.54 -28.74 25.77
N ASP A 560 3.09 -28.47 24.55
CA ASP A 560 3.88 -28.48 23.32
C ASP A 560 4.59 -27.14 23.04
N GLY A 561 4.40 -26.14 23.90
CA GLY A 561 5.02 -24.82 23.79
C GLY A 561 4.24 -23.82 22.91
N PHE A 562 3.15 -24.23 22.27
CA PHE A 562 2.31 -23.32 21.50
C PHE A 562 1.33 -22.57 22.41
N THR A 563 1.07 -21.31 22.05
CA THR A 563 0.18 -20.43 22.82
C THR A 563 -1.13 -20.20 22.07
N TYR A 564 -2.24 -20.24 22.81
CA TYR A 564 -3.60 -20.17 22.30
C TYR A 564 -4.43 -19.22 23.16
N GLU A 565 -5.59 -18.79 22.66
CA GLU A 565 -6.60 -18.14 23.51
C GLU A 565 -7.12 -19.14 24.53
N ALA A 566 -7.17 -18.74 25.82
CA ALA A 566 -7.51 -19.59 26.95
C ALA A 566 -8.80 -20.36 26.73
N GLU A 567 -9.85 -19.68 26.28
CA GLU A 567 -11.16 -20.30 26.08
C GLU A 567 -11.14 -21.32 24.95
N ALA A 568 -10.42 -21.03 23.86
CA ALA A 568 -10.34 -21.90 22.70
C ALA A 568 -9.61 -23.21 23.00
N ILE A 569 -8.46 -23.14 23.67
CA ILE A 569 -7.68 -24.34 24.01
C ILE A 569 -8.35 -25.17 25.10
N ARG A 570 -9.06 -24.55 26.05
CA ARG A 570 -9.85 -25.28 27.04
C ARG A 570 -10.97 -26.07 26.39
N ARG A 571 -11.76 -25.44 25.52
CA ARG A 571 -12.83 -26.13 24.76
C ARG A 571 -12.28 -27.30 23.93
N TRP A 572 -11.10 -27.13 23.31
CA TRP A 572 -10.45 -28.18 22.55
C TRP A 572 -10.10 -29.41 23.41
N LEU A 573 -9.51 -29.17 24.58
CA LEU A 573 -9.13 -30.24 25.52
C LEU A 573 -10.37 -30.88 26.17
N ASP A 574 -11.35 -30.07 26.58
CA ASP A 574 -12.59 -30.52 27.20
C ASP A 574 -13.46 -31.33 26.24
N GLY A 575 -13.36 -31.08 24.93
CA GLY A 575 -13.93 -31.91 23.87
C GLY A 575 -13.31 -33.31 23.71
N GLY A 576 -12.37 -33.70 24.59
CA GLY A 576 -11.76 -35.02 24.63
C GLY A 576 -10.49 -35.18 23.79
N SER A 577 -10.02 -34.12 23.14
CA SER A 577 -8.78 -34.15 22.36
C SER A 577 -7.55 -34.14 23.27
N ASN A 578 -6.61 -35.04 23.01
CA ASN A 578 -5.29 -35.08 23.66
C ASN A 578 -4.15 -34.67 22.70
N ARG A 579 -4.49 -33.95 21.64
CA ARG A 579 -3.56 -33.55 20.56
C ARG A 579 -3.44 -32.04 20.47
N SER A 580 -2.27 -31.59 20.01
CA SER A 580 -1.95 -30.20 19.71
C SER A 580 -2.87 -29.69 18.59
N PRO A 581 -3.59 -28.58 18.77
CA PRO A 581 -4.34 -27.94 17.68
C PRO A 581 -3.44 -27.44 16.53
N MET A 582 -2.15 -27.20 16.80
CA MET A 582 -1.21 -26.68 15.79
C MET A 582 -0.56 -27.77 14.96
N THR A 583 -0.13 -28.85 15.60
CA THR A 583 0.71 -29.88 14.96
C THR A 583 0.00 -31.21 14.81
N ASN A 584 -1.19 -31.37 15.42
CA ASN A 584 -1.93 -32.62 15.52
C ASN A 584 -1.17 -33.77 16.21
N LEU A 585 -0.05 -33.47 16.89
CA LEU A 585 0.73 -34.42 17.68
C LEU A 585 0.14 -34.57 19.09
N ALA A 586 0.37 -35.72 19.74
CA ALA A 586 -0.10 -35.94 21.10
C ALA A 586 0.56 -34.96 22.08
N LEU A 587 -0.24 -34.34 22.95
CA LEU A 587 0.26 -33.44 23.99
C LEU A 587 0.84 -34.25 25.15
N PRO A 588 2.06 -33.94 25.63
CA PRO A 588 2.64 -34.58 26.82
C PRO A 588 1.74 -34.51 28.06
N ASN A 589 0.99 -33.42 28.25
CA ASN A 589 -0.04 -33.30 29.28
C ASN A 589 -1.08 -32.23 28.91
N ARG A 590 -2.14 -32.10 29.72
CA ARG A 590 -3.24 -31.14 29.50
C ARG A 590 -3.09 -29.84 30.30
N ALA A 591 -1.92 -29.60 30.92
CA ALA A 591 -1.71 -28.40 31.70
C ALA A 591 -1.58 -27.18 30.77
N LEU A 592 -2.23 -26.08 31.18
CA LEU A 592 -2.17 -24.80 30.49
C LEU A 592 -1.48 -23.80 31.39
N ILE A 593 -0.47 -23.11 30.85
CA ILE A 593 0.32 -22.12 31.58
C ILE A 593 -0.03 -20.73 31.03
N PRO A 594 -0.52 -19.78 31.85
CA PRO A 594 -0.77 -18.42 31.40
C PRO A 594 0.51 -17.74 30.88
N ASN A 595 0.49 -17.29 29.62
CA ASN A 595 1.61 -16.60 28.99
C ASN A 595 1.51 -15.09 29.24
N ARG A 596 1.82 -14.67 30.47
CA ARG A 596 1.69 -13.27 30.91
C ARG A 596 2.58 -12.31 30.11
N ALA A 597 3.77 -12.76 29.69
CA ALA A 597 4.69 -11.96 28.89
C ALA A 597 4.07 -11.61 27.53
N LEU A 598 3.55 -12.63 26.82
CA LEU A 598 2.86 -12.42 25.55
C LEU A 598 1.63 -11.54 25.71
N ARG A 599 0.87 -11.72 26.79
CA ARG A 599 -0.28 -10.87 27.11
C ARG A 599 0.11 -9.40 27.27
N SER A 600 1.20 -9.10 27.98
CA SER A 600 1.73 -7.74 28.11
C SER A 600 2.19 -7.17 26.77
N SER A 601 2.91 -7.94 25.94
CA SER A 601 3.35 -7.50 24.61
C SER A 601 2.18 -7.23 23.66
N ILE A 602 1.12 -8.03 23.72
CA ILE A 602 -0.11 -7.79 22.96
C ILE A 602 -0.78 -6.49 23.43
N GLN A 603 -0.87 -6.26 24.73
CA GLN A 603 -1.46 -5.03 25.27
C GLN A 603 -0.67 -3.78 24.88
N GLU A 604 0.65 -3.81 24.94
CA GLU A 604 1.52 -2.73 24.48
C GLU A 604 1.36 -2.46 22.98
N TYR A 605 1.31 -3.52 22.17
CA TYR A 605 1.06 -3.42 20.73
C TYR A 605 -0.28 -2.78 20.41
N LEU A 606 -1.34 -3.17 21.12
CA LEU A 606 -2.68 -2.59 20.96
C LEU A 606 -2.69 -1.11 21.38
N GLN A 607 -2.02 -0.76 22.48
CA GLN A 607 -1.91 0.63 22.93
C GLN A 607 -1.11 1.50 21.95
N ALA A 608 0.01 1.00 21.42
CA ALA A 608 0.81 1.70 20.41
C ALA A 608 0.04 1.90 19.10
N SER A 609 -0.75 0.90 18.69
CA SER A 609 -1.62 0.97 17.50
C SER A 609 -2.71 2.02 17.66
N VAL A 610 -3.31 2.13 18.85
CA VAL A 610 -4.30 3.18 19.19
C VAL A 610 -3.63 4.56 19.24
N ALA A 611 -2.44 4.69 19.82
CA ALA A 611 -1.70 5.95 19.89
C ALA A 611 -1.28 6.47 18.50
N LEU A 612 -0.90 5.56 17.58
CA LEU A 612 -0.62 5.87 16.18
C LEU A 612 -1.89 6.31 15.45
N ALA A 613 -3.02 5.63 15.66
CA ALA A 613 -4.31 6.01 15.10
C ALA A 613 -4.78 7.41 15.57
N VAL A 614 -4.59 7.73 16.86
CA VAL A 614 -4.90 9.06 17.43
C VAL A 614 -3.96 10.14 16.90
N ARG A 615 -2.68 9.85 16.67
CA ARG A 615 -1.73 10.80 16.04
C ARG A 615 -2.02 11.05 14.57
N SER A 616 -2.45 10.05 13.81
CA SER A 616 -2.89 10.24 12.42
C SER A 616 -4.18 11.06 12.28
N LEU A 617 -4.99 11.12 13.35
CA LEU A 617 -6.18 11.99 13.42
C LEU A 617 -5.83 13.45 13.72
N ASN A 618 -4.76 13.71 14.48
CA ASN A 618 -4.34 15.07 14.86
C ASN A 618 -3.43 15.78 13.84
N LEU A 619 -2.91 15.05 12.83
CA LEU A 619 -2.10 15.62 11.74
C LEU A 619 -2.94 16.08 10.54
N ASN A 620 -4.26 15.91 10.59
CA ASN A 620 -5.20 16.30 9.54
C ASN A 620 -6.24 17.35 10.01
N LEU A 621 -5.92 18.11 11.07
CA LEU A 621 -6.68 19.30 11.50
C LEU A 621 -5.98 20.58 11.06
#